data_AF-A0A090SM67-F1
#
_entry.id   AF-A0A090SM67-F1
#
_cell.length_a   1.000
_cell.length_b   1.000
_cell.length_c   1.000
_cell.angle_alpha   90.00
_cell.angle_beta   90.00
_cell.angle_gamma   90.00
#
_symmetry.space_group_name_H-M   'P 1'
#
loop_
_entity.id
_entity.type
_entity.pdbx_description
1 polymer ?
#
loop_
_entity_poly.entity_id
_entity_poly.type
_entity_poly.pdbx_seq_one_letter_code
_entity_poly.pdbx_strand_id
1 'polypeptide(L)'
;MIFNDQMIDDIALGATVLGTGGGGDPYSGALMAKVAIANAEKPVELISLDEVNDDWMTVPSSMIGAPTVAIEKLNSQDQMLVAFEAMEQAVGERIEATFPIEVGGFNSLIPILVAAQKGSQ
;
A
#
# COMPACT_ATOMS: atom_id res chain seq x y z
N MET A 1 -10.30 10.06 -5.11
CA MET A 1 -9.63 10.07 -6.44
C MET A 1 -9.24 8.65 -6.80
N ILE A 2 -9.54 8.12 -7.98
CA ILE A 2 -9.23 6.72 -8.32
C ILE A 2 -7.78 6.59 -8.83
N PHE A 3 -7.04 5.60 -8.33
CA PHE A 3 -5.68 5.32 -8.80
C PHE A 3 -5.64 4.85 -10.26
N ASN A 4 -4.61 5.30 -10.97
CA ASN A 4 -4.24 4.79 -12.30
C ASN A 4 -2.72 4.64 -12.40
N ASP A 5 -2.26 4.01 -13.48
CA ASP A 5 -0.84 3.72 -13.72
C ASP A 5 0.06 4.96 -13.66
N GLN A 6 -0.39 6.10 -14.21
CA GLN A 6 0.41 7.33 -14.21
C GLN A 6 0.58 7.88 -12.80
N MET A 7 -0.49 7.87 -11.99
CA MET A 7 -0.41 8.30 -10.58
C MET A 7 0.55 7.42 -9.79
N ILE A 8 0.56 6.11 -10.04
CA ILE A 8 1.50 5.18 -9.41
C ILE A 8 2.95 5.55 -9.77
N ASP A 9 3.23 5.82 -11.05
CA ASP A 9 4.58 6.22 -11.49
C ASP A 9 5.02 7.57 -10.90
N ASP A 10 4.10 8.53 -10.85
CA ASP A 10 4.37 9.86 -10.28
C ASP A 10 4.67 9.77 -8.78
N ILE A 11 3.90 8.96 -8.04
CA ILE A 11 4.13 8.70 -6.61
C ILE A 11 5.44 7.96 -6.41
N ALA A 12 5.73 6.93 -7.21
CA ALA A 12 6.98 6.17 -7.10
C ALA A 12 8.19 7.09 -7.24
N LEU A 13 8.21 7.92 -8.29
CA LEU A 13 9.30 8.87 -8.55
C LEU A 13 9.41 9.92 -7.46
N GLY A 14 8.30 10.58 -7.10
CA GLY A 14 8.27 11.61 -6.08
C GLY A 14 8.70 11.07 -4.71
N ALA A 15 8.20 9.90 -4.33
CA ALA A 15 8.53 9.24 -3.06
C ALA A 15 10.00 8.78 -3.02
N THR A 16 10.59 8.34 -4.14
CA THR A 16 12.03 8.04 -4.18
C THR A 16 12.89 9.27 -3.90
N VAL A 17 12.53 10.42 -4.47
CA VAL A 17 13.24 11.69 -4.24
C VAL A 17 13.06 12.15 -2.79
N LEU A 18 11.83 12.18 -2.30
CA LEU A 18 11.49 12.67 -0.96
C LEU A 18 11.93 11.71 0.15
N GLY A 19 11.99 10.40 -0.13
CA GLY A 19 12.50 9.36 0.76
C GLY A 19 14.03 9.32 0.84
N THR A 20 14.74 10.22 0.15
CA THR A 20 16.22 10.34 0.16
C THR A 20 16.96 9.05 -0.27
N GLY A 21 16.32 8.23 -1.12
CA GLY A 21 16.81 6.92 -1.54
C GLY A 21 16.49 5.76 -0.59
N GLY A 22 15.73 6.01 0.49
CA GLY A 22 15.20 5.00 1.40
C GLY A 22 13.82 4.45 1.01
N GLY A 23 13.29 3.56 1.85
CA GLY A 23 11.92 3.06 1.72
C GLY A 23 11.65 2.11 0.55
N GLY A 24 12.71 1.48 0.01
CA GLY A 24 12.64 0.35 -0.93
C GLY A 24 12.67 0.71 -2.42
N ASP A 25 12.72 -0.32 -3.27
CA ASP A 25 12.82 -0.18 -4.72
C ASP A 25 11.50 0.33 -5.35
N PRO A 26 11.48 1.53 -5.96
CA PRO A 26 10.28 2.08 -6.60
C PRO A 26 9.78 1.24 -7.78
N TYR A 27 10.67 0.59 -8.52
CA TYR A 27 10.27 -0.17 -9.70
C TYR A 27 9.42 -1.39 -9.30
N SER A 28 9.92 -2.17 -8.35
CA SER A 28 9.18 -3.31 -7.82
C SER A 28 7.84 -2.89 -7.20
N GLY A 29 7.83 -1.80 -6.43
CA GLY A 29 6.60 -1.27 -5.80
C GLY A 29 5.56 -0.85 -6.84
N ALA A 30 5.97 -0.11 -7.88
CA ALA A 30 5.09 0.36 -8.94
C ALA A 30 4.51 -0.80 -9.76
N LEU A 31 5.32 -1.80 -10.08
CA LEU A 31 4.86 -2.99 -10.80
C LEU A 31 3.80 -3.75 -9.99
N MET A 32 4.05 -3.95 -8.69
CA MET A 32 3.10 -4.62 -7.80
C MET A 32 1.79 -3.84 -7.67
N ALA A 33 1.85 -2.52 -7.47
CA ALA A 33 0.66 -1.68 -7.36
C ALA A 33 -0.17 -1.67 -8.65
N LYS A 34 0.47 -1.58 -9.82
CA LYS A 34 -0.21 -1.62 -11.14
C LYS A 34 -0.93 -2.95 -11.36
N VAL A 35 -0.25 -4.07 -11.08
CA VAL A 35 -0.86 -5.40 -11.17
C VAL A 35 -2.03 -5.52 -10.18
N ALA A 36 -1.89 -4.97 -8.98
CA ALA A 36 -2.95 -5.00 -7.97
C ALA A 36 -4.20 -4.24 -8.43
N ILE A 37 -4.07 -2.97 -8.88
CA ILE A 37 -5.22 -2.20 -9.35
C ILE A 37 -5.85 -2.77 -10.62
N ALA A 38 -5.06 -3.42 -11.49
CA ALA A 38 -5.58 -4.07 -12.70
C ALA A 38 -6.41 -5.32 -12.41
N ASN A 39 -6.10 -6.02 -11.30
CA ASN A 39 -6.81 -7.23 -10.86
C ASN A 39 -7.87 -6.98 -9.79
N ALA A 40 -8.02 -5.73 -9.32
CA ALA A 40 -8.96 -5.38 -8.28
C ALA A 40 -10.42 -5.53 -8.78
N GLU A 41 -11.29 -6.07 -7.93
CA GLU A 41 -12.72 -6.19 -8.25
C GLU A 41 -13.43 -4.82 -8.27
N LYS A 42 -12.86 -3.84 -7.55
CA LYS A 42 -13.35 -2.46 -7.44
C LYS A 42 -12.21 -1.45 -7.67
N PRO A 43 -12.52 -0.22 -8.12
CA PRO A 43 -11.54 0.84 -8.18
C PRO A 43 -10.89 1.10 -6.82
N VAL A 44 -9.58 1.37 -6.81
CA VAL A 44 -8.86 1.74 -5.59
C VAL A 44 -8.86 3.25 -5.45
N GLU A 45 -9.34 3.74 -4.32
CA GLU A 45 -9.47 5.17 -4.05
C GLU A 45 -8.34 5.73 -3.19
N LEU A 46 -7.79 6.86 -3.62
CA LEU A 46 -7.02 7.79 -2.81
C LEU A 46 -7.98 8.82 -2.22
N ILE A 47 -8.06 8.85 -0.89
CA ILE A 47 -8.88 9.77 -0.11
C ILE A 47 -8.01 10.83 0.57
N SER A 48 -8.58 12.01 0.79
CA SER A 48 -7.98 13.06 1.60
C SER A 48 -8.23 12.84 3.09
N LEU A 49 -7.45 13.50 3.95
CA LEU A 49 -7.62 13.39 5.40
C LEU A 49 -9.00 13.89 5.89
N ASP A 50 -9.60 14.84 5.19
CA ASP A 50 -10.93 15.38 5.52
C ASP A 50 -12.07 14.39 5.23
N GLU A 51 -11.79 13.32 4.46
CA GLU A 51 -12.75 12.25 4.14
C GLU A 51 -12.64 11.06 5.13
N VAL A 52 -11.64 11.06 6.02
CA VAL A 52 -11.45 10.01 7.03
C VAL A 52 -12.38 10.28 8.21
N ASN A 53 -13.30 9.36 8.50
CA ASN A 53 -14.21 9.52 9.64
C ASN A 53 -13.49 9.26 10.97
N ASP A 54 -13.91 9.96 12.03
CA ASP A 54 -13.33 9.85 13.38
C ASP A 54 -13.44 8.43 13.99
N ASP A 55 -14.39 7.62 13.50
CA ASP A 55 -14.65 6.25 13.96
C ASP A 55 -13.99 5.18 13.09
N TRP A 56 -13.25 5.57 12.05
CA TRP A 56 -12.55 4.61 11.20
C TRP A 56 -11.34 3.99 11.89
N MET A 57 -11.27 2.66 11.86
CA MET A 57 -10.02 1.97 12.14
C MET A 57 -9.10 2.08 10.92
N THR A 58 -8.00 2.82 11.09
CA THR A 58 -6.95 2.94 10.06
C THR A 58 -5.71 2.17 10.48
N VAL A 59 -5.07 1.47 9.55
CA VAL A 59 -3.87 0.67 9.84
C VAL A 59 -2.79 0.99 8.82
N PRO A 60 -1.59 1.41 9.25
CA PRO A 60 -0.52 1.68 8.31
C PRO A 60 0.06 0.38 7.74
N SER A 61 0.59 0.47 6.54
CA SER A 61 1.03 -0.70 5.79
C SER A 61 2.30 -0.37 5.00
N SER A 62 3.39 -1.04 5.35
CA SER A 62 4.74 -0.79 4.82
C SER A 62 5.64 -1.99 5.13
N MET A 63 6.77 -2.09 4.43
CA MET A 63 7.80 -3.08 4.70
C MET A 63 8.90 -2.50 5.58
N ILE A 64 9.37 -3.30 6.52
CA ILE A 64 10.52 -3.01 7.37
C ILE A 64 11.50 -4.17 7.23
N GLY A 65 12.76 -3.87 6.93
CA GLY A 65 13.81 -4.88 6.82
C GLY A 65 14.97 -4.44 5.93
N ALA A 66 15.89 -5.36 5.70
CA ALA A 66 17.03 -5.13 4.81
C ALA A 66 16.58 -5.22 3.34
N PRO A 67 16.87 -4.22 2.49
CA PRO A 67 16.52 -4.26 1.07
C PRO A 67 17.10 -5.47 0.34
N THR A 68 18.28 -5.94 0.73
CA THR A 68 18.92 -7.14 0.15
C THR A 68 18.08 -8.40 0.33
N VAL A 69 17.38 -8.53 1.46
CA VAL A 69 16.51 -9.70 1.72
C VAL A 69 15.28 -9.67 0.83
N ALA A 70 14.74 -8.48 0.53
CA ALA A 70 13.58 -8.34 -0.36
C ALA A 70 13.90 -8.75 -1.82
N ILE A 71 15.17 -8.71 -2.23
CA ILE A 71 15.61 -9.19 -3.54
C ILE A 71 15.70 -10.71 -3.58
N GLU A 72 16.12 -11.35 -2.49
CA GLU A 72 16.24 -12.82 -2.39
C GLU A 72 14.91 -13.52 -2.11
N LYS A 73 14.03 -12.86 -1.33
CA LYS A 73 12.70 -13.34 -0.98
C LYS A 73 11.65 -12.43 -1.59
N LEU A 74 11.11 -12.86 -2.73
CA LEU A 74 10.01 -12.18 -3.39
C LEU A 74 8.84 -11.98 -2.42
N ASN A 75 8.32 -10.75 -2.39
CA ASN A 75 7.12 -10.43 -1.62
C ASN A 75 5.94 -11.20 -2.20
N SER A 76 5.24 -11.95 -1.36
CA SER A 76 3.97 -12.54 -1.76
C SER A 76 2.94 -11.42 -1.88
N GLN A 77 2.10 -11.50 -2.91
CA GLN A 77 0.94 -10.63 -3.02
C GLN A 77 0.03 -10.74 -1.79
N ASP A 78 -0.10 -11.90 -1.16
CA ASP A 78 -1.13 -12.14 -0.13
C ASP A 78 -0.65 -11.83 1.30
N GLN A 79 0.66 -11.63 1.51
CA GLN A 79 1.24 -11.52 2.86
C GLN A 79 0.61 -10.40 3.70
N MET A 80 0.37 -9.25 3.06
CA MET A 80 -0.21 -8.09 3.73
C MET A 80 -1.70 -8.29 4.01
N LEU A 81 -2.44 -8.87 3.07
CA LEU A 81 -3.87 -9.16 3.24
C LEU A 81 -4.10 -10.10 4.43
N VAL A 82 -3.31 -11.17 4.54
CA VAL A 82 -3.39 -12.11 5.66
C VAL A 82 -3.17 -11.41 7.01
N ALA A 83 -2.24 -10.45 7.08
CA ALA A 83 -1.99 -9.69 8.29
C ALA A 83 -3.17 -8.75 8.63
N PHE A 84 -3.77 -8.11 7.63
CA PHE A 84 -4.94 -7.24 7.80
C PHE A 84 -6.16 -8.05 8.27
N GLU A 85 -6.46 -9.18 7.63
CA GLU A 85 -7.56 -10.07 8.01
C GLU A 85 -7.39 -10.60 9.44
N ALA A 86 -6.17 -11.00 9.81
CA ALA A 86 -5.88 -11.45 11.17
C ALA A 86 -6.06 -10.33 12.20
N MET A 87 -5.69 -9.09 11.86
CA MET A 87 -5.88 -7.93 12.73
C MET A 87 -7.37 -7.62 12.92
N GLU A 88 -8.15 -7.59 11.85
CA GLU A 88 -9.60 -7.37 11.92
C GLU A 88 -10.29 -8.44 12.77
N GLN A 89 -9.92 -9.72 12.61
CA GLN A 89 -10.45 -10.80 13.43
C GLN A 89 -10.09 -10.66 14.91
N ALA A 90 -8.87 -10.21 15.22
CA ALA A 90 -8.39 -10.07 16.58
C ALA A 90 -9.03 -8.87 17.32
N VAL A 91 -9.26 -7.77 16.60
CA VAL A 91 -9.82 -6.52 17.16
C VAL A 91 -11.35 -6.52 17.11
N GLY A 92 -11.95 -7.24 16.15
CA GLY A 92 -13.40 -7.26 15.95
C GLY A 92 -13.94 -6.05 15.19
N GLU A 93 -13.05 -5.29 14.54
CA GLU A 93 -13.37 -4.09 13.75
C GLU A 93 -12.80 -4.23 12.33
N ARG A 94 -13.42 -3.55 11.36
CA ARG A 94 -12.93 -3.53 9.98
C ARG A 94 -11.96 -2.38 9.79
N ILE A 95 -10.90 -2.63 9.04
CA ILE A 95 -9.92 -1.61 8.64
C ILE A 95 -10.48 -0.88 7.41
N GLU A 96 -10.79 0.40 7.58
CA GLU A 96 -11.43 1.23 6.56
C GLU A 96 -10.42 1.95 5.65
N ALA A 97 -9.23 2.27 6.17
CA ALA A 97 -8.18 2.90 5.39
C ALA A 97 -6.77 2.43 5.78
N THR A 98 -5.86 2.53 4.82
CA THR A 98 -4.44 2.22 4.99
C THR A 98 -3.55 3.30 4.38
N PHE A 99 -2.36 3.46 4.92
CA PHE A 99 -1.40 4.49 4.55
C PHE A 99 0.03 4.02 4.84
N PRO A 100 1.07 4.61 4.23
CA PRO A 100 2.44 4.17 4.49
C PRO A 100 2.96 4.77 5.81
N ILE A 101 3.89 4.08 6.49
CA ILE A 101 4.53 4.63 7.71
C ILE A 101 5.55 5.72 7.41
N GLU A 102 6.05 5.76 6.17
CA GLU A 102 7.08 6.69 5.71
C GLU A 102 6.94 6.94 4.21
N VAL A 103 7.54 8.03 3.74
CA VAL A 103 7.67 8.28 2.30
C VAL A 103 8.84 7.46 1.76
N GLY A 104 8.55 6.58 0.80
CA GLY A 104 9.55 5.71 0.19
C GLY A 104 9.09 5.14 -1.14
N GLY A 105 10.03 4.90 -2.07
CA GLY A 105 9.69 4.45 -3.42
C GLY A 105 8.82 3.19 -3.43
N PHE A 106 9.09 2.24 -2.54
CA PHE A 106 8.27 1.04 -2.36
C PHE A 106 7.19 1.25 -1.29
N ASN A 107 7.56 1.77 -0.12
CA ASN A 107 6.65 1.88 1.03
C ASN A 107 5.42 2.75 0.74
N SER A 108 5.54 3.81 -0.06
CA SER A 108 4.41 4.66 -0.47
C SER A 108 3.38 3.94 -1.36
N LEU A 109 3.73 2.80 -1.95
CA LEU A 109 2.90 2.07 -2.92
C LEU A 109 2.24 0.83 -2.31
N ILE A 110 2.76 0.33 -1.18
CA ILE A 110 2.23 -0.84 -0.49
C ILE A 110 0.77 -0.70 -0.04
N PRO A 111 0.30 0.45 0.45
CA PRO A 111 -1.12 0.64 0.77
C PRO A 111 -2.07 0.39 -0.41
N ILE A 112 -1.63 0.69 -1.64
CA ILE A 112 -2.43 0.49 -2.87
C ILE A 112 -2.68 -1.01 -3.09
N LEU A 113 -1.65 -1.85 -2.87
CA LEU A 113 -1.77 -3.32 -2.96
C LEU A 113 -2.83 -3.85 -1.98
N VAL A 114 -2.77 -3.42 -0.73
CA VAL A 114 -3.69 -3.89 0.31
C VAL A 114 -5.12 -3.46 0.01
N ALA A 115 -5.31 -2.19 -0.37
CA ALA A 115 -6.63 -1.65 -0.72
C ALA A 115 -7.24 -2.38 -1.93
N ALA A 116 -6.44 -2.64 -2.97
CA ALA A 116 -6.85 -3.42 -4.14
C ALA A 116 -7.36 -4.82 -3.78
N GLN A 117 -6.70 -5.49 -2.84
CA GLN A 117 -7.01 -6.85 -2.44
C GLN A 117 -8.19 -6.97 -1.46
N LYS A 118 -8.35 -6.01 -0.54
CA LYS A 118 -9.50 -5.99 0.38
C LYS A 118 -10.82 -5.70 -0.33
N GLY A 119 -10.79 -5.09 -1.51
CA GLY A 119 -11.98 -4.60 -2.19
C GLY A 119 -12.73 -3.56 -1.34
N SER A 120 -11.96 -2.69 -0.65
CA SER A 120 -12.51 -1.62 0.19
C SER A 120 -13.51 -0.80 -0.63
N GLN A 121 -14.62 -0.45 0.03
CA GLN A 121 -15.71 0.32 -0.59
C GLN A 121 -15.24 1.65 -1.14
#